data_AF-A0A967F5V1-F1
#
_entry.id   AF-A0A967F5V1-F1
#
_cell.length_a   1.000
_cell.length_b   1.000
_cell.length_c   1.000
_cell.angle_alpha   90.00
_cell.angle_beta   90.00
_cell.angle_gamma   90.00
#
_symmetry.space_group_name_H-M   'P 1'
#
loop_
_entity.id
_entity.type
_entity.pdbx_description
1 polymer ?
#
loop_
_entity_poly.entity_id
_entity_poly.type
_entity_poly.pdbx_seq_one_letter_code
_entity_poly.pdbx_strand_id
1 'polypeptide(L)' 'GCIMMRVCHLNTCPVGVATQDPRLRAKFTGSPDHVVHFMRFIAQEMREYMAQLGFRTVNEMIGRTD' A
#
# COMPACT_ATOMS: atom_id res chain seq x y z
N GLY A 1 -1.44 -5.08 9.80
CA GLY A 1 -2.10 -4.45 8.65
C GLY A 1 -3.41 -5.14 8.34
N CYS A 2 -4.09 -4.80 7.23
CA CYS A 2 -5.29 -5.52 6.79
C CYS A 2 -4.93 -6.99 6.47
N ILE A 3 -5.77 -7.93 6.91
CA ILE A 3 -5.64 -9.37 6.64
C ILE A 3 -6.69 -9.88 5.64
N MET A 4 -7.37 -8.97 4.95
CA MET A 4 -8.38 -9.27 3.93
C MET A 4 -9.55 -10.15 4.41
N MET A 5 -9.97 -9.99 5.67
CA MET A 5 -11.14 -10.70 6.23
C MET A 5 -12.49 -10.25 5.64
N ARG A 6 -12.56 -9.06 5.02
CA ARG A 6 -13.75 -8.53 4.29
C ARG A 6 -15.02 -8.31 5.14
N VAL A 7 -14.86 -7.99 6.43
CA VAL A 7 -15.97 -7.65 7.35
C VAL A 7 -16.00 -6.18 7.75
N CYS A 8 -15.41 -5.30 6.93
CA CYS A 8 -15.20 -3.88 7.29
C CYS A 8 -16.50 -3.14 7.65
N HIS A 9 -17.60 -3.44 6.94
CA HIS A 9 -18.91 -2.83 7.15
C HIS A 9 -19.60 -3.26 8.45
N LEU A 10 -19.11 -4.31 9.12
CA LEU A 10 -19.69 -4.85 10.35
C LEU A 10 -19.08 -4.26 11.62
N ASN A 11 -18.12 -3.33 11.51
CA ASN A 11 -17.39 -2.74 12.65
C ASN A 11 -16.58 -3.76 13.48
N THR A 12 -16.35 -4.97 12.97
CA THR A 12 -15.73 -6.10 13.68
C THR A 12 -14.33 -6.46 13.19
N CYS A 13 -13.58 -5.49 12.63
CA CYS A 13 -12.23 -5.73 12.13
C CYS A 13 -11.31 -6.30 13.24
N PRO A 14 -10.76 -7.52 13.09
CA PRO A 14 -10.03 -8.20 14.17
C PRO A 14 -8.64 -7.60 14.45
N VAL A 15 -8.14 -6.76 13.53
CA VAL A 15 -6.80 -6.16 13.55
C VAL A 15 -6.84 -4.64 13.75
N GLY A 16 -7.99 -4.08 14.12
CA GLY A 16 -8.11 -2.66 14.47
C GLY A 16 -8.00 -1.67 13.32
N VAL A 17 -8.10 -2.12 12.06
CA VAL A 17 -7.99 -1.24 10.87
C VAL A 17 -9.30 -0.50 10.58
N ALA A 18 -10.41 -1.24 10.42
CA ALA A 18 -11.71 -0.69 10.03
C ALA A 18 -12.75 -0.96 11.13
N THR A 19 -12.61 -0.30 12.28
CA THR A 19 -13.52 -0.42 13.43
C THR A 19 -13.41 0.81 14.33
N GLN A 20 -14.52 1.18 14.97
CA GLN A 20 -14.61 2.22 15.99
C GLN A 20 -14.68 1.64 17.41
N ASP A 21 -14.88 0.32 17.60
CA ASP A 21 -14.88 -0.32 18.93
C ASP A 21 -13.49 -0.11 19.58
N PRO A 22 -13.40 0.56 20.75
CA PRO A 22 -12.13 0.83 21.41
C PRO A 22 -11.28 -0.42 21.70
N ARG A 23 -11.92 -1.56 22.00
CA ARG A 23 -11.24 -2.83 22.28
C ARG A 23 -10.61 -3.42 21.02
N LEU A 24 -11.24 -3.23 19.86
CA LEU A 24 -10.71 -3.70 18.58
C LEU A 24 -9.66 -2.73 18.03
N ARG A 25 -9.84 -1.41 18.21
CA ARG A 25 -8.83 -0.40 17.85
C ARG A 25 -7.50 -0.61 18.59
N ALA A 26 -7.54 -1.03 19.85
CA ALA A 26 -6.34 -1.37 20.62
C ALA A 26 -5.49 -2.50 20.00
N LYS A 27 -6.04 -3.29 19.06
CA LYS A 27 -5.33 -4.35 18.33
C LYS A 27 -4.54 -3.83 17.11
N PHE A 28 -4.63 -2.55 16.78
CA PHE A 28 -3.88 -1.99 15.66
C PHE A 28 -2.39 -1.88 16.00
N THR A 29 -1.55 -2.56 15.21
CA THR A 29 -0.08 -2.62 15.39
C THR A 29 0.68 -1.99 14.22
N GLY A 30 0.02 -1.16 13.40
CA GLY A 30 0.66 -0.53 12.25
C GLY A 30 1.63 0.58 12.64
N SER A 31 2.76 0.66 11.93
CA SER A 31 3.70 1.79 11.98
C SER A 31 3.63 2.59 10.66
N PRO A 32 3.78 3.93 10.70
CA PRO A 32 3.97 4.74 9.49
C PRO A 32 5.11 4.23 8.60
N ASP A 33 6.18 3.69 9.19
CA ASP A 33 7.34 3.16 8.45
C ASP A 33 6.97 2.02 7.52
N HIS A 34 5.97 1.20 7.88
CA HIS A 34 5.53 0.10 7.03
C HIS A 34 4.97 0.62 5.69
N VAL A 35 4.27 1.75 5.70
CA VAL A 35 3.71 2.37 4.47
C VAL A 35 4.81 3.05 3.67
N VAL A 36 5.75 3.73 4.34
CA VAL A 36 6.92 4.35 3.70
C VAL A 36 7.75 3.29 2.98
N HIS A 37 8.05 2.16 3.64
CA HIS A 37 8.81 1.07 3.04
C HIS A 37 8.08 0.45 1.85
N PHE A 38 6.76 0.20 1.97
CA PHE A 38 5.95 -0.29 0.86
C PHE A 38 6.07 0.61 -0.38
N MET A 39 5.87 1.93 -0.22
CA MET A 39 5.97 2.87 -1.34
C MET A 39 7.39 2.97 -1.91
N ARG A 40 8.43 2.85 -1.07
CA ARG A 40 9.83 2.81 -1.53
C ARG A 40 10.11 1.60 -2.40
N PHE A 41 9.60 0.42 -2.04
CA PHE A 41 9.77 -0.80 -2.83
C PHE A 41 9.03 -0.73 -4.16
N ILE A 42 7.77 -0.29 -4.16
CA ILE A 42 7.01 -0.08 -5.41
C ILE A 42 7.74 0.91 -6.34
N ALA A 43 8.23 2.03 -5.80
CA ALA A 43 8.95 3.01 -6.60
C ALA A 43 10.29 2.49 -7.11
N GLN A 44 10.98 1.61 -6.37
CA GLN A 44 12.23 0.99 -6.79
C GLN A 44 12.00 0.03 -7.97
N GLU A 45 11.05 -0.89 -7.83
CA GLU A 45 10.68 -1.84 -8.90
C GLU A 45 10.23 -1.09 -10.17
N MET A 46 9.41 -0.04 -10.02
CA MET A 46 9.02 0.81 -11.14
C MET A 46 10.23 1.42 -11.85
N ARG A 47 11.23 1.94 -11.11
CA ARG A 47 12.45 2.52 -11.69
C ARG A 47 13.33 1.48 -12.39
N GLU A 48 13.32 0.23 -11.92
CA GLU A 48 14.05 -0.87 -12.57
C GLU A 48 13.43 -1.19 -13.93
N TYR A 49 12.10 -1.25 -14.04
CA TYR A 49 11.42 -1.39 -15.33
C TYR A 49 11.62 -0.18 -16.23
N MET A 50 11.55 1.04 -15.69
CA MET A 50 11.88 2.27 -16.44
C MET A 50 13.26 2.19 -17.08
N ALA A 51 14.27 1.74 -16.31
CA ALA A 51 15.64 1.61 -16.79
C ALA A 51 15.77 0.55 -17.90
N GLN A 52 15.09 -0.59 -17.78
CA GLN A 52 15.07 -1.64 -18.81
C GLN A 52 14.44 -1.15 -20.12
N LEU A 53 13.45 -0.28 -20.03
CA LEU A 53 12.74 0.29 -21.18
C LEU A 53 13.37 1.59 -21.71
N GLY A 54 14.44 2.09 -21.08
CA GLY A 54 15.19 3.25 -21.53
C GLY A 54 14.62 4.61 -21.12
N PHE A 55 13.74 4.65 -20.12
CA PHE A 55 13.10 5.88 -19.63
C PHE A 55 13.82 6.46 -18.39
N ARG A 56 13.89 7.78 -18.32
CA ARG A 56 14.46 8.53 -17.20
C ARG A 56 13.41 9.18 -16.32
N THR A 57 12.24 9.48 -16.87
CA THR A 57 11.12 10.07 -16.12
C THR A 57 9.81 9.37 -16.43
N VAL A 58 8.87 9.39 -15.47
CA VAL A 58 7.55 8.77 -15.66
C VAL A 58 6.78 9.44 -16.82
N ASN A 59 6.96 10.75 -17.01
CA ASN A 59 6.32 11.50 -18.10
C ASN A 59 6.75 11.01 -19.50
N GLU A 60 7.93 10.42 -19.64
CA GLU A 60 8.36 9.82 -20.91
C GLU A 60 7.60 8.52 -21.25
N MET A 61 7.06 7.84 -20.23
CA MET A 61 6.32 6.57 -20.36
C MET A 61 4.81 6.73 -20.50
N ILE A 62 4.22 7.73 -19.84
CA ILE A 62 2.77 7.90 -19.77
C ILE A 62 2.20 7.98 -21.19
N GLY A 63 1.26 7.07 -21.50
CA GLY A 63 0.55 7.05 -22.78
C GLY A 63 1.32 6.44 -23.95
N ARG A 64 2.53 5.91 -23.74
CA ARG A 64 3.24 5.11 -24.74
C ARG A 64 2.52 3.76 -24.92
N THR A 65 2.09 3.47 -26.14
CA THR A 65 1.38 2.24 -26.51
C THR A 65 1.96 1.58 -27.77
N ASP A 66 3.12 2.07 -28.21
CA ASP A 66 3.90 1.50 -29.31
C ASP A 66 4.38 0.07 -29.02
#